data_AF-A0A1G8EDS9-F1
#
_entry.id   AF-A0A1G8EDS9-F1
#
_cell.length_a   1.000
_cell.length_b   1.000
_cell.length_c   1.000
_cell.angle_alpha   90.00
_cell.angle_beta   90.00
_cell.angle_gamma   90.00
#
_symmetry.space_group_name_H-M   'P 1'
#
loop_
_entity.id
_entity.type
_entity.pdbx_description
1 polymer ?
#
loop_
_entity_poly.entity_id
_entity_poly.type
_entity_poly.pdbx_seq_one_letter_code
_entity_poly.pdbx_strand_id
1 'polypeptide(L)'
;MTATHVDGIEVVSDEPTPSPLNGPIRTVYFTRIRTLVLADASKVYGCTECDYTDPMVGKVRTHLSSSHTAKPKTPDPMSHLIADAARAVARLEQQRDSWKARALAAERSLRAIRKVIAP
;
A
#
# COMPACT_ATOMS: atom_id res chain seq x y z
N MET A 1 5.94 10.90 -20.96
CA MET A 1 6.51 11.14 -22.30
C MET A 1 6.64 9.77 -22.95
N THR A 2 6.24 9.63 -24.23
CA THR A 2 6.37 8.38 -24.99
C THR A 2 7.71 8.34 -25.71
N ALA A 3 8.29 7.14 -25.85
CA ALA A 3 9.58 6.97 -26.53
C ALA A 3 9.52 7.42 -27.99
N THR A 4 10.56 8.12 -28.45
CA THR A 4 10.73 8.53 -29.85
C THR A 4 11.68 7.62 -30.63
N HIS A 5 12.54 6.89 -29.92
CA HIS A 5 13.46 5.90 -30.46
C HIS A 5 13.44 4.64 -29.57
N VAL A 6 13.56 3.47 -30.19
CA VAL A 6 13.65 2.18 -29.51
C VAL A 6 14.86 1.46 -30.06
N ASP A 7 15.85 1.18 -29.22
CA ASP A 7 17.13 0.57 -29.62
C ASP A 7 17.83 1.27 -30.80
N GLY A 8 17.67 2.60 -30.89
CA GLY A 8 18.22 3.42 -31.98
C GLY A 8 17.38 3.48 -33.24
N ILE A 9 16.23 2.79 -33.28
CA ILE A 9 15.27 2.82 -34.39
C ILE A 9 14.20 3.87 -34.10
N GLU A 10 13.92 4.74 -35.07
CA GLU A 10 12.92 5.79 -34.96
C GLU A 10 11.49 5.24 -34.90
N VAL A 11 10.65 5.83 -34.07
CA VAL A 11 9.20 5.56 -34.00
C VAL A 11 8.49 6.36 -35.09
N VAL A 12 7.86 5.66 -36.04
CA VAL A 12 7.16 6.25 -37.19
C VAL A 12 5.67 6.45 -36.92
N SER A 13 5.07 5.61 -36.07
CA SER A 13 3.66 5.77 -35.65
C SER A 13 3.49 5.54 -34.15
N ASP A 14 2.60 6.32 -33.53
CA ASP A 14 2.23 6.24 -32.12
C ASP A 14 0.70 6.27 -31.97
N GLU A 15 0.10 5.10 -31.76
CA GLU A 15 -1.35 4.90 -31.70
C GLU A 15 -1.84 4.38 -30.33
N PRO A 16 -3.08 4.66 -29.92
CA PRO A 16 -3.67 4.06 -28.72
C PRO A 16 -3.73 2.53 -28.82
N THR A 17 -3.24 1.81 -27.81
CA THR A 17 -3.28 0.33 -27.83
C THR A 17 -4.70 -0.17 -27.53
N PRO A 18 -5.32 -0.98 -28.41
CA PRO A 18 -6.63 -1.59 -28.14
C PRO A 18 -6.56 -2.59 -26.98
N SER A 19 -7.58 -2.58 -26.12
CA SER A 19 -7.74 -3.49 -25.00
C SER A 19 -8.34 -4.83 -25.44
N PRO A 20 -8.00 -5.95 -24.80
CA PRO A 20 -8.72 -7.21 -24.96
C PRO A 20 -10.22 -7.12 -24.65
N LEU A 21 -10.66 -6.08 -23.92
CA LEU A 21 -12.06 -5.81 -23.59
C LEU A 21 -12.83 -5.10 -24.73
N ASN A 22 -12.32 -5.15 -25.95
CA ASN A 22 -13.00 -4.62 -27.13
C ASN A 22 -14.29 -5.40 -27.41
N GLY A 23 -15.38 -4.67 -27.58
CA GLY A 23 -16.66 -5.22 -28.00
C GLY A 23 -17.07 -4.72 -29.39
N PRO A 24 -18.10 -5.33 -30.01
CA PRO A 24 -18.59 -4.94 -31.33
C PRO A 24 -19.13 -3.51 -31.39
N ILE A 25 -19.59 -2.96 -30.26
CA ILE A 25 -20.19 -1.62 -30.17
C ILE A 25 -19.16 -0.55 -29.74
N ARG A 26 -18.08 -0.95 -29.07
CA ARG A 26 -17.13 -0.01 -28.49
C ARG A 26 -15.72 -0.60 -28.42
N THR A 27 -14.79 0.15 -28.98
CA THR A 27 -13.36 -0.05 -28.78
C THR A 27 -12.93 0.59 -27.47
N VAL A 28 -12.34 -0.20 -26.59
CA VAL A 28 -11.72 0.23 -25.34
C VAL A 28 -10.22 0.23 -25.57
N TYR A 29 -9.56 1.34 -25.28
CA TYR A 29 -8.10 1.43 -25.39
C TYR A 29 -7.47 1.37 -24.00
N PHE A 30 -6.24 0.88 -23.93
CA PHE A 30 -5.42 1.07 -22.74
C PHE A 30 -5.09 2.55 -22.58
N THR A 31 -5.31 3.08 -21.38
CA THR A 31 -5.15 4.52 -21.10
C THR A 31 -3.68 4.96 -21.06
N ARG A 32 -2.78 4.05 -20.67
CA ARG A 32 -1.36 4.34 -20.38
C ARG A 32 -0.38 3.51 -21.21
N ILE A 33 -0.88 2.80 -22.22
CA ILE A 33 -0.08 1.97 -23.12
C ILE A 33 -0.35 2.41 -24.55
N ARG A 34 0.73 2.61 -25.31
CA ARG A 34 0.70 3.02 -26.71
C ARG A 34 1.30 1.93 -27.59
N THR A 35 0.80 1.82 -28.81
CA THR A 35 1.33 0.95 -29.84
C THR A 35 2.24 1.79 -30.73
N LEU A 36 3.52 1.44 -30.74
CA LEU A 36 4.53 2.13 -31.52
C LEU A 36 4.92 1.27 -32.72
N VAL A 37 4.92 1.85 -33.91
CA VAL A 37 5.45 1.24 -35.12
C VAL A 37 6.80 1.89 -35.42
N LEU A 38 7.84 1.08 -35.52
CA LEU A 38 9.20 1.53 -35.77
C LEU A 38 9.50 1.63 -37.27
N ALA A 39 10.58 2.32 -37.64
CA ALA A 39 10.99 2.51 -39.03
C ALA A 39 11.32 1.20 -39.76
N ASP A 40 11.68 0.14 -39.03
CA ASP A 40 11.88 -1.21 -39.56
C ASP A 40 10.55 -2.01 -39.71
N ALA A 41 9.41 -1.34 -39.53
CA ALA A 41 8.05 -1.90 -39.50
C ALA A 41 7.78 -2.87 -38.34
N SER A 42 8.68 -2.99 -37.36
CA SER A 42 8.40 -3.73 -36.14
C SER A 42 7.44 -2.97 -35.24
N LYS A 43 6.70 -3.71 -34.40
CA LYS A 43 5.70 -3.16 -33.49
C LYS A 43 6.09 -3.45 -32.05
N VAL A 44 6.12 -2.40 -31.23
CA VAL A 44 6.36 -2.49 -29.79
C VAL A 44 5.27 -1.74 -29.02
N TYR A 45 5.24 -1.91 -27.71
CA TYR A 45 4.31 -1.23 -26.83
C TYR A 45 5.06 -0.30 -25.89
N GLY A 46 4.65 0.96 -25.84
CA GLY A 46 5.29 2.01 -25.04
C GLY A 46 4.43 2.44 -23.85
N CYS A 47 5.12 2.90 -22.79
CA CYS A 47 4.50 3.62 -21.69
C CYS A 47 4.20 5.07 -22.10
N THR A 48 3.08 5.64 -21.64
CA THR A 48 2.78 7.07 -21.87
C THR A 48 3.56 8.00 -20.94
N GLU A 49 4.09 7.48 -19.85
CA GLU A 49 4.69 8.27 -18.77
C GLU A 49 6.22 8.31 -18.82
N CYS A 50 6.87 7.30 -19.37
CA CYS A 50 8.31 7.27 -19.61
C CYS A 50 8.66 6.52 -20.91
N ASP A 51 9.94 6.50 -21.25
CA ASP A 51 10.45 5.90 -22.49
C ASP A 51 10.57 4.36 -22.45
N TYR A 52 9.96 3.71 -21.47
CA TYR A 52 9.95 2.24 -21.41
C TYR A 52 9.11 1.66 -22.55
N THR A 53 9.70 0.72 -23.30
CA THR A 53 9.04 -0.02 -24.37
C THR A 53 9.30 -1.52 -24.25
N ASP A 54 8.35 -2.34 -24.69
CA ASP A 54 8.47 -3.80 -24.71
C ASP A 54 7.63 -4.40 -25.85
N PRO A 55 8.07 -5.49 -26.50
CA PRO A 55 7.25 -6.19 -27.51
C PRO A 55 5.96 -6.80 -26.95
N MET A 56 5.83 -6.96 -25.62
CA MET A 56 4.64 -7.53 -24.99
C MET A 56 3.87 -6.52 -24.12
N VAL A 57 2.59 -6.30 -24.42
CA VAL A 57 1.69 -5.42 -23.64
C VAL A 57 1.69 -5.76 -22.14
N GLY A 58 1.75 -7.05 -21.80
CA GLY A 58 1.76 -7.51 -20.41
C GLY A 58 2.97 -7.02 -19.60
N LYS A 59 4.12 -6.84 -20.25
CA LYS A 59 5.34 -6.31 -19.61
C LYS A 59 5.20 -4.82 -19.35
N VAL A 60 4.69 -4.05 -20.31
CA VAL A 60 4.38 -2.62 -20.11
C VAL A 60 3.35 -2.44 -19.00
N ARG A 61 2.33 -3.29 -18.92
CA ARG A 61 1.35 -3.27 -17.81
C ARG A 61 2.00 -3.54 -16.45
N THR A 62 2.94 -4.48 -16.39
CA THR A 62 3.70 -4.78 -15.17
C THR A 62 4.57 -3.59 -14.79
N HIS A 63 5.27 -3.00 -15.74
CA HIS A 63 6.06 -1.78 -15.58
C HIS A 63 5.22 -0.61 -15.04
N LEU A 64 4.02 -0.36 -15.60
CA LEU A 64 3.09 0.65 -15.09
C LEU A 64 2.73 0.40 -13.62
N SER A 65 2.54 -0.88 -13.24
CA SER A 65 2.19 -1.25 -11.86
C SER A 65 3.33 -1.05 -10.85
N SER A 66 4.58 -1.17 -11.29
CA SER A 66 5.75 -1.09 -10.41
C SER A 66 6.36 0.32 -10.36
N SER A 67 6.42 0.99 -11.51
CA SER A 67 7.13 2.25 -11.68
C SER A 67 6.22 3.46 -11.61
N HIS A 68 4.92 3.30 -11.91
CA HIS A 68 4.00 4.43 -12.07
C HIS A 68 2.70 4.34 -11.28
N THR A 69 2.49 3.26 -10.51
CA THR A 69 1.51 3.27 -9.43
C THR A 69 2.26 3.18 -8.12
N ALA A 70 2.22 4.25 -7.34
CA ALA A 70 2.42 4.11 -5.90
C ALA A 70 1.32 3.15 -5.43
N LYS A 71 1.68 1.90 -5.08
CA LYS A 71 0.72 1.04 -4.37
C LYS A 71 0.23 1.86 -3.19
N PRO A 72 -1.08 2.12 -3.04
CA PRO A 72 -1.55 2.59 -1.75
C PRO A 72 -1.06 1.54 -0.75
N LYS A 73 -0.26 1.96 0.23
CA LYS A 73 0.02 1.12 1.39
C LYS A 73 -1.33 0.90 2.04
N THR A 74 -2.06 -0.13 1.63
CA THR A 74 -3.25 -0.56 2.33
C THR A 74 -2.76 -0.83 3.75
N PRO A 75 -3.29 -0.13 4.76
CA PRO A 75 -2.93 -0.44 6.14
C PRO A 75 -3.19 -1.92 6.35
N ASP A 76 -2.23 -2.60 6.97
CA ASP A 76 -2.37 -4.02 7.32
C ASP A 76 -3.73 -4.19 8.03
N PRO A 77 -4.62 -5.09 7.56
CA PRO A 77 -5.92 -5.34 8.19
C PRO A 77 -5.81 -5.58 9.71
N MET A 78 -4.67 -6.10 10.17
CA MET A 78 -4.38 -6.44 11.56
C MET A 78 -3.78 -5.28 12.37
N SER A 79 -3.45 -4.16 11.74
CA SER A 79 -2.86 -2.99 12.43
C SER A 79 -3.76 -2.44 13.54
N HIS A 80 -5.08 -2.52 13.38
CA HIS A 80 -6.03 -2.09 14.41
C HIS A 80 -5.95 -2.95 15.68
N LEU A 81 -5.67 -4.25 15.54
CA LEU A 81 -5.57 -5.18 16.67
C LEU A 81 -4.36 -4.88 17.55
N ILE A 82 -3.24 -4.45 16.94
CA ILE A 82 -2.06 -4.01 17.68
C ILE A 82 -2.41 -2.76 18.50
N ALA A 83 -3.15 -1.82 17.92
CA ALA A 83 -3.58 -0.61 18.61
C ALA A 83 -4.57 -0.92 19.75
N ASP A 84 -5.49 -1.88 19.55
CA ASP A 84 -6.41 -2.34 20.58
C ASP A 84 -5.69 -3.06 21.73
N ALA A 85 -4.74 -3.93 21.40
CA ALA A 85 -3.92 -4.61 22.40
C ALA A 85 -3.14 -3.61 23.26
N ALA A 86 -2.54 -2.59 22.65
CA ALA A 86 -1.82 -1.53 23.39
C ALA A 86 -2.75 -0.79 24.37
N ARG A 87 -3.99 -0.47 23.96
CA ARG A 87 -4.99 0.15 24.85
C ARG A 87 -5.39 -0.77 26.00
N ALA A 88 -5.54 -2.07 25.73
CA ALA A 88 -5.89 -3.05 26.76
C ALA A 88 -4.77 -3.17 27.80
N VAL A 89 -3.51 -3.22 27.37
CA VAL A 89 -2.34 -3.25 28.27
C VAL A 89 -2.33 -2.02 29.16
N ALA A 90 -2.46 -0.81 28.60
CA ALA A 90 -2.46 0.42 29.38
C ALA A 90 -3.58 0.44 30.45
N ARG A 91 -4.77 -0.08 30.12
CA ARG A 91 -5.87 -0.21 31.09
C ARG A 91 -5.54 -1.17 32.23
N LEU A 92 -4.92 -2.31 31.93
CA LEU A 92 -4.54 -3.29 32.94
C LEU A 92 -3.44 -2.75 33.87
N GLU A 93 -2.50 -1.98 33.34
CA GLU A 93 -1.48 -1.31 34.14
C GLU A 93 -2.10 -0.28 35.10
N GLN A 94 -3.02 0.55 34.62
CA GLN A 94 -3.76 1.49 35.46
C GLN A 94 -4.56 0.78 36.55
N GLN A 95 -5.25 -0.31 36.20
CA GLN A 95 -6.00 -1.12 37.16
C GLN A 95 -5.07 -1.74 38.22
N ARG A 96 -3.95 -2.32 37.80
CA ARG A 96 -2.93 -2.87 38.70
C ARG A 96 -2.45 -1.84 39.71
N ASP A 97 -2.13 -0.64 39.25
CA ASP A 97 -1.57 0.42 40.11
C ASP A 97 -2.63 0.95 41.09
N SER A 98 -3.88 1.10 40.63
CA SER A 98 -5.01 1.43 41.51
C SER A 98 -5.23 0.38 42.60
N TRP A 99 -5.07 -0.90 42.27
CA TRP A 99 -5.23 -2.01 43.21
C TRP A 99 -4.12 -2.00 44.25
N LYS A 100 -2.86 -1.84 43.82
CA LYS A 100 -1.71 -1.71 44.72
C LYS A 100 -1.86 -0.55 45.70
N ALA A 101 -2.29 0.62 45.22
CA ALA A 101 -2.51 1.78 46.06
C ALA A 101 -3.58 1.53 47.14
N ARG A 102 -4.71 0.92 46.76
CA ARG A 102 -5.79 0.57 47.70
C ARG A 102 -5.35 -0.48 48.72
N ALA A 103 -4.63 -1.52 48.28
CA ALA A 103 -4.11 -2.55 49.18
C ALA A 103 -3.17 -1.95 50.23
N LEU A 104 -2.23 -1.10 49.80
CA LEU A 104 -1.27 -0.45 50.71
C LEU A 104 -1.95 0.55 51.66
N ALA A 105 -3.02 1.22 51.22
CA ALA A 105 -3.85 2.03 52.11
C ALA A 105 -4.56 1.18 53.16
N ALA A 106 -5.18 0.06 52.76
CA ALA A 106 -5.85 -0.86 53.68
C ALA A 106 -4.89 -1.47 54.70
N GLU A 107 -3.69 -1.88 54.27
CA GLU A 107 -2.66 -2.38 55.17
C GLU A 107 -2.23 -1.34 56.22
N ARG A 108 -2.09 -0.08 55.82
CA ARG A 108 -1.76 1.02 56.75
C ARG A 108 -2.86 1.20 57.79
N SER A 109 -4.12 1.20 57.36
CA SER A 109 -5.27 1.28 58.27
C SER A 109 -5.32 0.11 59.26
N LEU A 110 -5.11 -1.12 58.78
CA LEU A 110 -5.07 -2.30 59.65
C LEU A 110 -3.94 -2.26 60.68
N ARG A 111 -2.74 -1.78 60.29
CA ARG A 111 -1.62 -1.59 61.22
C ARG A 111 -1.97 -0.57 62.31
N ALA A 112 -2.62 0.53 61.94
CA ALA A 112 -3.05 1.54 62.90
C ALA A 112 -4.07 0.97 63.91
N ILE A 113 -5.07 0.23 63.43
CA ILE A 113 -6.07 -0.43 64.29
C ILE A 113 -5.40 -1.43 65.24
N ARG A 114 -4.49 -2.27 64.75
CA ARG A 114 -3.76 -3.25 65.58
C ARG A 114 -2.99 -2.58 66.72
N LYS A 115 -2.34 -1.44 66.47
CA LYS A 115 -1.61 -0.68 67.49
C LYS A 115 -2.52 -0.15 68.61
N VAL A 116 -3.78 0.15 68.30
CA VAL A 116 -4.76 0.65 69.29
C VAL A 116 -5.33 -0.49 70.14
N ILE A 117 -5.54 -1.67 69.54
CA ILE A 117 -6.22 -2.80 70.20
C ILE A 117 -5.24 -3.69 70.99
N ALA A 118 -3.96 -3.70 70.63
CA ALA A 118 -2.91 -4.44 71.33
C ALA A 118 -1.70 -3.52 71.65
N PRO A 119 -1.79 -2.68 72.69
CA PRO A 119 -0.70 -1.80 73.11
C PRO A 119 0.50 -2.56 73.68
#